data_AF-A0A9X2P1R4-F1
#
_entry.id   AF-A0A9X2P1R4-F1
#
_cell.length_a   1.000
_cell.length_b   1.000
_cell.length_c   1.000
_cell.angle_alpha   90.00
_cell.angle_beta   90.00
_cell.angle_gamma   90.00
#
_symmetry.space_group_name_H-M   'P 1'
#
loop_
_entity.id
_entity.type
_entity.pdbx_description
1 polymer ?
#
loop_
_entity_poly.entity_id
_entity_poly.type
_entity_poly.pdbx_seq_one_letter_code
_entity_poly.pdbx_strand_id
1 'polypeptide(L)' 'MECFEISGWHDDSVKIEVWLDEKHYLERSDYKSGTVISHGFTDEKVIQDFPLRGKPVYLH' A
#
# COMPACT_ATOMS: atom_id res chain seq x y z
N MET A 1 1.83 7.45 11.83
CA MET A 1 0.55 6.87 11.37
C MET A 1 0.82 5.93 10.24
N GLU A 2 0.03 4.86 10.13
CA GLU A 2 0.09 3.93 8.99
C GLU A 2 -0.76 4.51 7.85
N CYS A 3 -0.16 4.80 6.69
CA CYS A 3 -0.87 5.36 5.53
C CYS A 3 -1.58 4.30 4.68
N PHE A 4 -1.23 3.02 4.86
CA PHE A 4 -1.77 1.91 4.08
C PHE A 4 -2.29 0.80 5.00
N GLU A 5 -3.24 0.02 4.50
CA GLU A 5 -3.69 -1.24 5.10
C GLU A 5 -3.60 -2.39 4.11
N ILE A 6 -3.39 -3.60 4.62
CA ILE A 6 -3.39 -4.80 3.78
C ILE A 6 -4.84 -5.14 3.46
N SER A 7 -5.21 -5.03 2.19
CA SER A 7 -6.55 -5.38 1.69
C SER A 7 -6.62 -6.85 1.27
N GLY A 8 -5.49 -7.45 0.91
CA GLY A 8 -5.42 -8.87 0.55
C GLY A 8 -4.00 -9.41 0.47
N TRP A 9 -3.87 -10.73 0.45
CA TRP A 9 -2.59 -11.39 0.18
C TRP A 9 -2.81 -12.76 -0.47
N HIS A 10 -1.82 -13.19 -1.25
CA HIS A 10 -1.79 -14.47 -1.91
C HIS A 10 -0.39 -15.08 -1.84
N ASP A 11 -0.28 -16.31 -1.36
CA ASP A 11 0.97 -17.07 -1.30
C ASP A 11 0.89 -18.24 -2.27
N ASP A 12 1.57 -18.09 -3.42
CA ASP A 12 1.75 -19.15 -4.40
C ASP A 12 3.04 -19.91 -4.11
N SER A 13 3.21 -21.11 -4.66
CA SER A 13 4.48 -21.83 -4.69
C SER A 13 5.69 -21.00 -5.17
N VAL A 14 5.51 -20.03 -6.07
CA VAL A 14 6.60 -19.27 -6.72
C VAL A 14 6.77 -17.85 -6.17
N LYS A 15 5.70 -17.20 -5.71
CA LYS A 15 5.72 -15.78 -5.33
C LYS A 15 4.70 -15.48 -4.22
N ILE A 16 4.90 -14.35 -3.56
CA ILE A 16 3.94 -13.79 -2.60
C ILE A 16 3.47 -12.44 -3.14
N GLU A 17 2.16 -12.24 -3.17
CA GLU A 17 1.50 -11.01 -3.61
C GLU A 17 0.73 -10.42 -2.42
N VAL A 18 0.88 -9.12 -2.19
CA VAL A 18 0.22 -8.39 -1.11
C VAL A 18 -0.39 -7.13 -1.70
N TRP A 19 -1.68 -6.91 -1.46
CA TRP A 19 -2.40 -5.71 -1.89
C TRP A 19 -2.51 -4.72 -0.74
N LEU A 20 -2.18 -3.47 -1.01
CA LEU A 20 -2.18 -2.37 -0.07
C LEU A 20 -3.15 -1.29 -0.52
N ASP A 21 -4.13 -1.00 0.32
CA ASP A 21 -5.06 0.10 0.09
C ASP A 21 -4.59 1.31 0.90
N GLU A 22 -4.54 2.47 0.26
CA GLU A 22 -4.27 3.73 0.96
C GLU A 22 -5.45 3.99 1.91
N LYS A 23 -5.14 4.16 3.20
CA LYS A 23 -6.17 4.51 4.18
C LYS A 23 -6.72 5.88 3.80
N HIS A 24 -8.04 6.00 3.82
CA HIS A 24 -8.75 7.28 3.71
C HIS A 24 -8.57 8.13 4.98
N TYR A 25 -7.33 8.35 5.42
CA TYR A 25 -7.01 9.02 6.66
C TYR A 25 -6.41 10.40 6.38
N LEU A 26 -7.25 11.42 6.52
CA LEU A 26 -6.78 12.80 6.71
C LEU A 26 -6.72 13.05 8.22
N GLU A 27 -5.54 13.27 8.79
CA GLU A 27 -5.48 13.68 10.20
C GLU A 27 -6.26 14.99 10.37
N ARG A 28 -6.86 15.22 11.54
CA ARG A 28 -7.42 16.54 11.88
C ARG A 28 -6.39 17.68 11.73
N SER A 29 -5.09 17.37 11.85
CA SER A 29 -3.94 18.23 11.54
C SER A 29 -3.93 18.70 10.09
N ASP A 30 -4.18 17.77 9.17
CA ASP A 30 -4.09 17.97 7.72
C ASP A 30 -5.15 18.92 7.20
N TYR A 31 -6.34 18.91 7.83
CA TYR A 31 -7.42 19.88 7.57
C TYR A 31 -7.02 21.32 7.91
N LYS A 32 -6.10 21.55 8.86
CA LYS A 32 -5.70 22.91 9.26
C LYS A 32 -4.67 23.55 8.33
N SER A 33 -3.92 22.76 7.58
CA SER A 33 -2.84 23.28 6.73
C SER A 33 -3.33 23.71 5.34
N GLY A 34 -4.49 23.23 4.87
CA GLY A 34 -4.95 23.47 3.50
C GLY A 34 -3.97 22.99 2.42
N THR A 35 -2.94 22.22 2.80
CA THR A 35 -1.85 21.76 1.93
C THR A 35 -1.96 20.27 1.60
N VAL A 36 -2.88 19.56 2.26
CA VAL A 36 -3.08 18.12 2.02
C VAL A 36 -4.09 17.95 0.91
N ILE A 37 -3.56 17.73 -0.29
CA ILE A 37 -4.31 17.38 -1.48
C ILE A 37 -4.32 15.86 -1.54
N SER A 38 -5.48 15.22 -1.37
CA SER A 38 -5.60 13.79 -1.68
C SER A 38 -5.23 13.61 -3.14
N HIS A 39 -4.23 12.79 -3.46
CA HIS A 39 -3.71 12.64 -4.82
C HIS A 39 -4.68 11.88 -5.76
N GLY A 40 -5.93 11.66 -5.32
CA GLY A 40 -6.99 10.98 -6.07
C GLY A 40 -6.78 9.47 -6.14
N PHE A 41 -7.56 8.81 -7.00
CA PHE A 41 -7.29 7.43 -7.41
C PHE A 41 -6.06 7.44 -8.31
N THR A 42 -4.91 7.02 -7.78
CA THR A 42 -3.73 6.73 -8.61
C THR A 42 -3.85 5.32 -9.17
N ASP A 43 -3.31 5.09 -10.37
CA ASP A 43 -3.19 3.74 -10.91
C ASP A 43 -2.41 2.83 -9.95
N GLU A 44 -2.78 1.55 -9.89
CA GLU A 44 -2.06 0.51 -9.14
C GLU A 44 -0.58 0.54 -9.51
N LYS A 45 0.30 0.46 -8.50
CA LYS A 45 1.74 0.42 -8.70
C LYS A 45 2.30 -0.82 -8.05
N VAL A 46 2.90 -1.68 -8.88
CA VAL A 46 3.56 -2.89 -8.39
C VAL A 46 5.04 -2.63 -8.16
N ILE A 47 5.50 -2.90 -6.94
CA ILE A 47 6.93 -2.90 -6.60
C ILE A 47 7.36 -4.27 -6.08
N GLN A 48 8.62 -4.62 -6.32
CA GLN A 48 9.22 -5.82 -5.76
C GLN A 48 9.89 -5.49 -4.43
N ASP A 49 9.56 -6.25 -3.39
CA ASP A 49 10.16 -6.14 -2.06
C ASP A 49 11.14 -7.29 -1.78
N PHE A 50 11.75 -7.30 -0.59
CA PHE A 50 12.65 -8.35 -0.15
C PHE A 50 11.97 -9.72 -0.20
N PRO A 51 12.66 -10.76 -0.68
CA PRO A 51 12.08 -12.09 -0.78
C PRO A 51 11.77 -12.67 0.60
N LEU A 52 10.60 -13.25 0.76
CA LEU A 52 10.17 -13.95 1.97
C LEU A 52 10.16 -15.46 1.71
N ARG A 53 10.87 -16.20 2.57
CA ARG A 53 11.00 -17.67 2.47
C ARG A 53 11.53 -18.16 1.11
N GLY A 54 12.41 -17.37 0.49
CA GLY A 54 12.96 -17.66 -0.83
C GLY A 54 12.03 -17.35 -2.00
N LYS A 55 10.84 -16.80 -1.74
CA LYS A 55 9.90 -16.35 -2.77
C LYS A 55 10.01 -14.84 -2.95
N PRO A 56 10.06 -14.31 -4.19
CA PRO A 56 9.92 -12.87 -4.42
C PRO A 56 8.56 -12.39 -3.89
N VAL A 57 8.55 -11.18 -3.35
CA VAL A 57 7.36 -10.51 -2.82
C VAL A 57 7.02 -9.33 -3.73
N TYR A 58 5.76 -9.21 -4.09
CA TYR A 58 5.21 -8.09 -4.85
C TYR A 58 4.18 -7.37 -4.01
N LEU A 59 4.34 -6.04 -3.90
CA LEU A 59 3.37 -5.15 -3.26
C LEU A 59 2.59 -4.46 -4.37
N HIS A 60 1.28 -4.62 -4.34
CA HIS A 60 0.30 -4.02 -5.24
C HIS A 60 -0.35 -2.82 -4.57
#